data_AF-A0A948G4L8-F1
#
_entry.id   AF-A0A948G4L8-F1
#
_cell.length_a   1.000
_cell.length_b   1.000
_cell.length_c   1.000
_cell.angle_alpha   90.00
_cell.angle_beta   90.00
_cell.angle_gamma   90.00
#
_symmetry.space_group_name_H-M   'P 1'
#
loop_
_entity.id
_entity.type
_entity.pdbx_description
1 polymer ?
#
loop_
_entity_poly.entity_id
_entity_poly.type
_entity_poly.pdbx_seq_one_letter_code
_entity_poly.pdbx_strand_id
1 'polypeptide(L)'
;MINILLDLKDFIVYDVFKKPLPEPPDFTLKHNFVLHKEKNGGSWMESKKYPGLIASGDSPEELREALLDSILTYFDVPRAYAKRLPDTLTLNLPNGKTILPPRPRPALFEIKVAIE
;
A
#
# COMPACT_ATOMS: atom_id res chain seq x y z
N MET A 1 17.22 8.15 -4.77
CA MET A 1 17.34 9.59 -5.07
C MET A 1 16.11 10.17 -5.79
N ILE A 2 15.64 9.56 -6.89
CA ILE A 2 14.45 10.02 -7.66
C ILE A 2 13.20 10.16 -6.77
N ASN A 3 12.98 9.24 -5.83
CA ASN A 3 11.83 9.31 -4.93
C ASN A 3 11.80 10.57 -4.06
N ILE A 4 12.95 11.09 -3.63
CA ILE A 4 13.02 12.28 -2.77
C ILE A 4 12.58 13.53 -3.55
N LEU A 5 13.00 13.66 -4.81
CA LEU A 5 12.63 14.80 -5.66
C LEU A 5 11.12 14.79 -5.97
N LEU A 6 10.57 13.61 -6.27
CA LEU A 6 9.13 13.45 -6.50
C LEU A 6 8.33 13.73 -5.23
N ASP A 7 8.84 13.34 -4.07
CA ASP A 7 8.20 13.59 -2.78
C ASP A 7 8.17 15.07 -2.42
N LEU A 8 9.26 15.79 -2.69
CA LEU A 8 9.29 17.24 -2.52
C LEU A 8 8.31 17.95 -3.47
N LYS A 9 8.24 17.51 -4.72
CA LYS A 9 7.28 18.04 -5.69
C LYS A 9 5.84 17.80 -5.23
N ASP A 10 5.51 16.59 -4.79
CA ASP A 10 4.18 16.24 -4.30
C ASP A 10 3.83 17.07 -3.05
N PHE A 11 4.78 17.25 -2.13
CA PHE A 11 4.59 18.10 -0.95
C PHE A 11 4.27 19.54 -1.32
N ILE A 12 5.06 20.14 -2.20
CA ILE A 12 4.85 21.52 -2.64
C ILE A 12 3.48 21.65 -3.34
N VAL A 13 3.15 20.75 -4.26
CA VAL A 13 1.93 20.86 -5.06
C VAL A 13 0.66 20.64 -4.24
N TYR A 14 0.62 19.60 -3.41
CA TYR A 14 -0.61 19.19 -2.74
C TYR A 14 -0.74 19.76 -1.32
N ASP A 15 0.36 19.91 -0.58
CA ASP A 15 0.32 20.40 0.79
C ASP A 15 0.52 21.92 0.87
N VAL A 16 1.46 22.50 0.09
CA VAL A 16 1.71 23.96 0.09
C VAL A 16 0.71 24.71 -0.80
N PHE A 17 0.58 24.31 -2.07
CA PHE A 17 -0.34 24.96 -3.02
C PHE A 17 -1.80 24.50 -2.89
N LYS A 18 -2.09 23.53 -2.00
CA LYS A 18 -3.44 22.99 -1.73
C LYS A 18 -4.19 22.57 -3.00
N LYS A 19 -3.48 22.08 -4.03
CA LYS A 19 -4.14 21.52 -5.21
C LYS A 19 -4.90 20.25 -4.82
N PRO A 20 -6.06 19.96 -5.43
CA PRO A 20 -6.77 18.72 -5.19
C PRO A 20 -5.88 17.53 -5.56
N LEU A 21 -5.95 16.47 -4.75
CA LEU A 21 -5.29 15.21 -5.09
C LEU A 21 -5.93 14.64 -6.36
N PRO A 22 -5.15 13.99 -7.23
CA PRO A 22 -5.72 13.24 -8.34
C PRO A 22 -6.67 12.18 -7.81
N GLU A 23 -7.86 12.09 -8.41
CA GLU A 23 -8.88 11.11 -8.02
C GLU A 23 -8.38 9.70 -8.40
N PRO A 24 -8.36 8.75 -7.46
CA PRO A 24 -8.10 7.36 -7.81
C PRO A 24 -9.32 6.78 -8.54
N PRO A 25 -9.14 5.74 -9.38
CA PRO A 25 -10.27 4.95 -9.84
C PRO A 25 -10.92 4.21 -8.67
N ASP A 26 -12.10 3.62 -8.91
CA ASP A 26 -12.78 2.84 -7.88
C ASP A 26 -12.02 1.53 -7.60
N PHE A 27 -11.53 1.39 -6.36
CA PHE A 27 -10.82 0.20 -5.90
C PHE A 27 -11.18 -0.11 -4.45
N THR A 28 -10.91 -1.35 -4.05
CA THR A 28 -11.06 -1.79 -2.66
C THR A 28 -9.76 -2.41 -2.20
N LEU A 29 -9.49 -2.42 -0.89
CA LEU A 29 -8.40 -3.23 -0.33
C LEU A 29 -8.89 -4.61 0.15
N LYS A 30 -10.21 -4.83 0.14
CA LYS A 30 -10.81 -6.10 0.59
C LYS A 30 -10.86 -7.08 -0.58
N HIS A 31 -9.82 -7.89 -0.70
CA HIS A 31 -9.70 -8.91 -1.74
C HIS A 31 -9.58 -10.31 -1.17
N ASN A 32 -10.15 -11.27 -1.89
CA ASN A 32 -9.97 -12.70 -1.62
C ASN A 32 -8.77 -13.21 -2.42
N PHE A 33 -7.72 -13.60 -1.70
CA PHE A 33 -6.47 -14.10 -2.27
C PHE A 33 -6.36 -15.61 -2.10
N VAL A 34 -5.70 -16.26 -3.07
CA VAL A 34 -5.29 -17.66 -2.98
C VAL A 34 -3.81 -17.70 -2.68
N LEU A 35 -3.43 -18.35 -1.57
CA LEU A 35 -2.04 -18.57 -1.22
C LEU A 35 -1.49 -19.80 -1.93
N HIS A 36 -0.34 -19.62 -2.56
CA HIS A 36 0.49 -20.67 -3.14
C HIS A 36 1.85 -20.67 -2.46
N LYS A 37 2.34 -21.85 -2.09
CA LYS A 37 3.65 -22.03 -1.44
C LYS A 37 4.62 -22.71 -2.39
N GLU A 38 5.82 -22.18 -2.50
CA GLU A 38 6.87 -22.80 -3.30
C GLU A 38 7.67 -23.83 -2.49
N LYS A 39 8.25 -24.81 -3.20
CA LYS A 39 9.06 -25.89 -2.59
C LYS A 39 10.38 -25.39 -2.01
N ASN A 40 10.90 -24.26 -2.49
CA ASN A 40 12.24 -23.76 -2.15
C ASN A 40 12.24 -22.62 -1.12
N GLY A 41 11.13 -22.40 -0.42
CA GLY A 41 10.92 -21.19 0.36
C GLY A 41 10.43 -20.05 -0.52
N GLY A 42 9.52 -19.24 -0.01
CA GLY A 42 8.77 -18.24 -0.80
C GLY A 42 7.29 -18.58 -0.89
N SER A 43 6.47 -17.53 -0.85
CA SER A 43 5.02 -17.60 -0.94
C SER A 43 4.53 -16.57 -1.94
N TRP A 44 3.51 -16.90 -2.71
CA TRP A 44 2.84 -15.94 -3.58
C TRP A 44 1.33 -16.04 -3.46
N MET A 45 0.67 -14.94 -3.74
CA MET A 45 -0.77 -14.85 -3.73
C MET A 45 -1.30 -14.22 -5.00
N GLU A 46 -2.45 -14.71 -5.45
CA GLU A 46 -3.19 -14.15 -6.57
C GLU A 46 -4.63 -13.82 -6.19
N SER A 47 -5.18 -12.78 -6.81
CA SER A 47 -6.60 -12.46 -6.67
C SER A 47 -7.45 -13.33 -7.58
N LYS A 48 -8.48 -13.99 -7.03
CA LYS A 48 -9.48 -14.69 -7.87
C LYS A 48 -10.34 -13.74 -8.70
N LYS A 49 -10.52 -12.51 -8.22
CA LYS A 49 -11.42 -11.53 -8.83
C LYS A 49 -10.71 -10.68 -9.90
N TYR A 50 -9.40 -10.49 -9.76
CA TYR A 50 -8.60 -9.60 -10.59
C TYR A 50 -7.42 -10.37 -11.19
N PRO A 51 -7.59 -10.96 -12.40
CA PRO A 51 -6.53 -11.69 -13.08
C PRO A 51 -5.29 -10.84 -13.28
N GLY A 52 -4.10 -11.38 -12.98
CA GLY A 52 -2.83 -10.66 -13.07
C GLY A 52 -2.47 -9.85 -11.82
N LEU A 53 -3.38 -9.70 -10.86
CA LEU A 53 -3.06 -9.14 -9.55
C LEU A 53 -2.43 -10.25 -8.70
N ILE A 54 -1.09 -10.27 -8.71
CA ILE A 54 -0.25 -11.27 -8.07
C ILE A 54 0.83 -10.54 -7.26
N ALA A 55 1.23 -11.11 -6.13
CA ALA A 55 2.39 -10.67 -5.38
C ALA A 55 3.08 -11.85 -4.70
N SER A 56 4.39 -11.72 -4.47
CA SER A 56 5.22 -12.71 -3.79
C SER A 56 6.02 -12.06 -2.67
N GLY A 57 6.39 -12.85 -1.67
CA GLY A 57 7.25 -12.42 -0.58
C GLY A 57 7.82 -13.60 0.18
N ASP A 58 8.95 -13.39 0.84
CA ASP A 58 9.66 -14.41 1.61
C ASP A 58 9.13 -14.50 3.06
N SER A 59 8.49 -13.43 3.54
CA SER A 59 7.77 -13.38 4.82
C SER A 59 6.30 -13.02 4.65
N PRO A 60 5.40 -13.40 5.59
CA PRO A 60 4.01 -12.96 5.56
C PRO A 60 3.83 -11.43 5.55
N GLU A 61 4.72 -10.72 6.22
CA GLU A 61 4.71 -9.25 6.31
C GLU A 61 5.11 -8.62 4.97
N GLU A 62 6.18 -9.11 4.34
CA GLU A 62 6.61 -8.68 3.01
C GLU A 62 5.56 -9.02 1.94
N LEU A 63 4.98 -10.22 2.00
CA LEU A 63 3.92 -10.63 1.09
C LEU A 63 2.70 -9.70 1.18
N ARG A 64 2.34 -9.25 2.39
CA ARG A 64 1.25 -8.28 2.59
C ARG A 64 1.61 -6.90 2.00
N GLU A 65 2.84 -6.43 2.20
CA GLU A 65 3.31 -5.17 1.61
C GLU A 65 3.34 -5.23 0.08
N ALA A 66 3.88 -6.32 -0.48
CA ALA A 66 3.89 -6.56 -1.92
C ALA A 66 2.48 -6.67 -2.50
N LEU A 67 1.52 -7.24 -1.76
CA LEU A 67 0.11 -7.27 -2.16
C LEU A 67 -0.50 -5.87 -2.19
N LEU A 68 -0.22 -5.02 -1.19
CA LEU A 68 -0.69 -3.65 -1.18
C LEU A 68 -0.18 -2.89 -2.41
N ASP A 69 1.12 -2.97 -2.68
CA ASP A 69 1.74 -2.31 -3.83
C ASP A 69 1.18 -2.84 -5.15
N SER A 70 0.96 -4.15 -5.25
CA SER A 70 0.35 -4.80 -6.42
C SER A 70 -1.09 -4.33 -6.65
N ILE A 71 -1.91 -4.21 -5.59
CA ILE A 71 -3.28 -3.66 -5.68
C ILE A 71 -3.23 -2.22 -6.18
N LEU A 72 -2.41 -1.36 -5.55
CA LEU A 72 -2.33 0.06 -5.90
C LEU A 72 -1.84 0.25 -7.34
N THR A 73 -0.91 -0.59 -7.80
CA THR A 73 -0.42 -0.58 -9.18
C THR A 73 -1.46 -1.11 -10.15
N TYR A 74 -2.15 -2.20 -9.82
CA TYR A 74 -3.16 -2.82 -10.67
C TYR A 74 -4.32 -1.86 -10.99
N PHE A 75 -4.71 -1.05 -10.00
CA PHE A 75 -5.75 -0.03 -10.17
C PHE A 75 -5.17 1.34 -10.56
N ASP A 76 -3.92 1.45 -11.01
CA ASP A 76 -3.32 2.73 -11.44
C ASP A 76 -3.51 3.87 -10.40
N VAL A 77 -3.45 3.53 -9.11
CA VAL A 77 -3.67 4.50 -8.04
C VAL A 77 -2.55 5.54 -8.07
N PRO A 78 -2.86 6.84 -8.19
CA PRO A 78 -1.84 7.86 -8.26
C PRO A 78 -0.93 7.84 -7.04
N ARG A 79 0.39 7.92 -7.24
CA ARG A 79 1.41 7.92 -6.17
C ARG A 79 1.09 8.87 -5.02
N ALA A 80 0.70 10.10 -5.34
CA ALA A 80 0.40 11.14 -4.35
C ALA A 80 -0.80 10.75 -3.46
N TYR A 81 -1.77 10.03 -4.02
CA TYR A 81 -2.90 9.48 -3.30
C TYR A 81 -2.49 8.25 -2.48
N ALA A 82 -1.81 7.28 -3.10
CA ALA A 82 -1.32 6.06 -2.46
C ALA A 82 -0.52 6.32 -1.17
N LYS A 83 0.33 7.35 -1.15
CA LYS A 83 1.12 7.75 0.03
C LYS A 83 0.31 8.27 1.21
N ARG A 84 -0.88 8.78 0.94
CA ARG A 84 -1.79 9.36 1.95
C ARG A 84 -2.93 8.40 2.31
N LEU A 85 -3.05 7.30 1.57
CA LEU A 85 -4.04 6.27 1.84
C LEU A 85 -3.65 5.51 3.13
N PRO A 86 -4.54 5.41 4.12
CA PRO A 86 -4.29 4.59 5.29
C PRO A 86 -4.22 3.11 4.87
N ASP A 87 -3.12 2.45 5.23
CA ASP A 87 -2.96 1.02 5.03
C ASP A 87 -3.93 0.25 5.94
N THR A 88 -4.96 -0.32 5.32
CA THR A 88 -5.99 -1.13 5.97
C THR A 88 -6.00 -2.57 5.47
N LEU A 89 -5.00 -2.96 4.67
CA LEU A 89 -4.94 -4.29 4.08
C LEU A 89 -4.57 -5.32 5.15
N THR A 90 -5.51 -6.22 5.44
CA THR A 90 -5.30 -7.39 6.28
C THR A 90 -5.14 -8.64 5.43
N LEU A 91 -4.16 -9.47 5.79
CA LEU A 91 -3.89 -10.72 5.08
C LEU A 91 -4.37 -11.90 5.91
N ASN A 92 -5.36 -12.64 5.42
CA ASN A 92 -5.83 -13.86 6.06
C ASN A 92 -5.12 -15.06 5.45
N LEU A 93 -4.29 -15.74 6.24
CA LEU A 93 -3.58 -16.93 5.82
C LEU A 93 -4.44 -18.20 6.03
N PRO A 94 -4.23 -19.27 5.25
CA PRO A 94 -5.01 -20.51 5.35
C PRO A 94 -4.90 -21.21 6.70
N ASN A 95 -3.86 -20.91 7.48
CA ASN A 95 -3.67 -21.43 8.84
C ASN A 95 -4.47 -20.68 9.91
N GLY A 96 -5.35 -19.75 9.50
CA GLY A 96 -6.14 -18.92 10.41
C GLY A 96 -5.38 -17.73 11.00
N LYS A 97 -4.10 -17.53 10.66
CA LYS A 97 -3.32 -16.35 11.08
C LYS A 97 -3.73 -15.15 10.23
N THR A 98 -3.98 -14.01 10.87
CA THR A 98 -4.17 -12.73 10.19
C THR A 98 -2.95 -11.86 10.38
N ILE A 99 -2.38 -11.35 9.28
CA ILE A 99 -1.33 -10.33 9.30
C ILE A 99 -2.01 -8.97 9.22
N LEU A 100 -1.77 -8.14 10.23
CA LEU A 100 -2.28 -6.79 10.30
C LEU A 100 -1.31 -5.82 9.61
N PRO A 101 -1.79 -4.67 9.11
CA PRO A 101 -0.89 -3.63 8.63
C PRO A 101 0.06 -3.20 9.76
N PRO A 102 1.30 -2.79 9.43
CA PRO A 102 2.18 -2.19 10.41
C PRO A 102 1.46 -1.00 11.05
N ARG A 103 1.65 -0.79 12.35
CA ARG A 103 1.07 0.38 13.04
C ARG A 103 1.35 1.62 12.20
N PRO A 104 0.37 2.54 12.06
CA PRO A 104 0.58 3.74 11.27
C PRO A 104 1.87 4.39 11.77
N ARG A 105 2.87 4.49 10.88
CA ARG A 105 4.02 5.36 11.15
C ARG A 105 3.39 6.71 11.44
N PRO A 106 3.68 7.34 12.60
CA PRO A 106 3.17 8.68 12.84
C PRO A 106 3.53 9.50 11.60
N ALA A 107 2.52 10.09 10.96
CA ALA A 107 2.74 10.99 9.86
C ALA A 107 3.85 11.95 10.31
N LEU A 108 4.90 12.09 9.51
CA LEU A 108 6.11 12.84 9.85
C LEU A 108 5.86 14.37 9.94
N PHE A 109 4.63 14.78 10.26
CA PHE A 109 4.11 16.14 10.31
C PHE A 109 3.02 16.25 11.39
N GLU A 110 3.37 15.99 12.65
CA GLU A 110 2.87 16.80 13.76
C GLU A 110 4.02 17.65 14.30
N ILE A 111 4.60 18.51 13.45
CA ILE A 111 5.20 19.72 14.00
C ILE A 111 4.01 20.58 14.41
N LYS A 112 3.50 20.36 15.62
CA LYS A 112 2.74 21.40 16.32
C LYS A 112 3.73 22.53 16.53
N VAL A 113 3.77 23.45 15.58
CA VAL A 113 4.29 24.78 15.80
C VAL A 113 3.31 25.41 16.78
N ALA A 114 3.59 25.22 18.08
CA ALA A 114 3.02 26.04 19.12
C ALA A 114 3.58 27.45 18.92
N ILE A 115 2.82 28.28 18.23
CA ILE A 115 2.95 29.73 18.30
C ILE A 115 1.67 30.22 18.96
N GLU A 116 1.90 31.00 20.02
CA GLU A 116 0.97 31.65 20.98
C GLU A 116 0.50 30.81 22.17
#